data_AF-A0ABD0RZB2-F1
#
_entry.id   AF-A0ABD0RZB2-F1
#
_cell.length_a   1.000
_cell.length_b   1.000
_cell.length_c   1.000
_cell.angle_alpha   90.00
_cell.angle_beta   90.00
_cell.angle_gamma   90.00
#
_symmetry.space_group_name_H-M   'P 1'
#
loop_
_entity.id
_entity.type
_entity.pdbx_description
1 polymer ?
#
loop_
_entity_poly.entity_id
_entity_poly.type
_entity_poly.pdbx_seq_one_letter_code
_entity_poly.pdbx_strand_id
1 'polypeptide(L)'
;MITFPYGYHAGFNHGFNCAESTNFASIRWIDYGKVATQCTCSKDMVKISMDPFVRRFQPDRYQAWTQGKDSCPLDHTLATPSTTPELQSWLQRRRRKAPSTT
;
A
#
# COMPACT_ATOMS: atom_id res chain seq x y z
N MET A 1 10.47 13.55 3.51
CA MET A 1 11.10 12.22 3.34
C MET A 1 10.02 11.21 3.01
N ILE A 2 10.29 10.25 2.12
CA ILE A 2 9.38 9.12 1.84
C ILE A 2 10.13 7.83 2.16
N THR A 3 9.49 6.96 2.94
CA THR A 3 9.97 5.61 3.22
C THR A 3 9.12 4.60 2.46
N PHE A 4 9.76 3.65 1.80
CA PHE A 4 9.09 2.66 0.95
C PHE A 4 8.75 1.38 1.73
N PRO A 5 7.79 0.56 1.26
CA PRO A 5 7.44 -0.70 1.90
C PRO A 5 8.69 -1.57 2.14
N TYR A 6 8.85 -2.06 3.37
CA TYR A 6 10.00 -2.85 3.81
C TYR A 6 11.37 -2.13 3.75
N GLY A 7 11.38 -0.80 3.58
CA GLY A 7 12.58 0.04 3.67
C GLY A 7 12.90 0.40 5.12
N TYR A 8 13.75 -0.39 5.77
CA TYR A 8 14.26 -0.09 7.11
C TYR A 8 15.01 1.25 7.12
N HIS A 9 14.80 2.05 8.16
CA HIS A 9 15.40 3.37 8.30
C HIS A 9 15.57 3.71 9.78
N ALA A 10 16.58 4.53 10.08
CA ALA A 10 16.87 5.08 11.40
C ALA A 10 17.49 6.48 11.22
N GLY A 11 17.50 7.28 12.28
CA GLY A 11 18.04 8.65 12.23
C GLY A 11 18.05 9.32 13.60
N PHE A 12 18.48 10.57 13.62
CA PHE A 12 18.57 11.40 14.82
C PHE A 12 18.26 12.88 14.49
N ASN A 13 17.88 13.65 15.50
CA ASN A 13 17.68 15.09 15.37
C ASN A 13 18.95 15.83 15.82
N HIS A 14 19.40 16.82 15.06
CA HIS A 14 20.59 17.61 15.38
C HIS A 14 20.33 18.74 16.40
N GLY A 15 19.07 19.15 16.56
CA GLY A 15 18.66 20.28 17.40
C GLY A 15 17.14 20.41 17.46
N PHE A 16 16.64 21.54 17.95
CA PHE A 16 15.20 21.81 18.07
C PHE A 16 14.49 21.78 16.72
N ASN A 17 13.42 20.99 16.60
CA ASN A 17 12.61 20.91 15.39
C ASN A 17 11.15 20.49 15.68
N CYS A 18 10.35 20.43 14.63
CA CYS A 18 8.99 19.90 14.62
C CYS A 18 8.76 19.13 13.31
N ALA A 19 8.14 17.95 13.38
CA ALA A 19 7.86 17.11 12.22
C ALA A 19 6.50 16.42 12.34
N GLU A 20 5.84 16.21 11.20
CA GLU A 20 4.59 15.45 11.07
C GLU A 20 4.83 14.24 10.15
N SER A 21 4.13 13.13 10.40
CA SER A 21 4.22 11.92 9.56
C SER A 21 2.92 11.15 9.50
N THR A 22 2.74 10.41 8.41
CA THR A 22 1.64 9.45 8.24
C THR A 22 2.08 8.31 7.33
N ASN A 23 1.40 7.17 7.42
CA ASN A 23 1.58 6.07 6.47
C ASN A 23 0.54 6.16 5.35
N PHE A 24 0.94 5.70 4.17
CA PHE A 24 0.06 5.60 3.00
C PHE A 24 0.44 4.34 2.22
N ALA A 25 -0.44 3.92 1.30
CA ALA A 25 -0.24 2.72 0.50
C ALA A 25 -0.48 2.99 -0.99
N SER A 26 0.23 2.25 -1.83
CA SER A 26 -0.07 2.09 -3.25
C SER A 26 -0.49 0.63 -3.51
N ILE A 27 -0.96 0.31 -4.72
CA ILE A 27 -1.35 -1.08 -5.05
C ILE A 27 -0.16 -2.05 -4.88
N ARG A 28 1.08 -1.61 -5.14
CA ARG A 28 2.28 -2.44 -4.92
C ARG A 28 2.50 -2.84 -3.45
N TRP A 29 1.98 -2.06 -2.49
CA TRP A 29 2.09 -2.38 -1.07
C TRP A 29 1.31 -3.65 -0.69
N ILE A 30 0.28 -4.03 -1.43
CA ILE A 30 -0.60 -5.15 -1.07
C ILE A 30 0.18 -6.45 -0.89
N ASP A 31 1.13 -6.74 -1.79
CA ASP A 31 1.95 -7.94 -1.69
C ASP A 31 2.90 -7.91 -0.48
N TYR A 32 3.42 -6.74 -0.11
CA TYR A 32 4.16 -6.57 1.15
C TYR A 32 3.27 -6.80 2.37
N GLY A 33 2.05 -6.24 2.36
CA GLY A 33 1.11 -6.38 3.47
C GLY A 33 0.68 -7.84 3.71
N LYS A 34 0.55 -8.64 2.64
CA LYS A 34 0.19 -10.08 2.71
C LYS A 34 1.26 -10.93 3.41
N VAL A 35 2.54 -10.57 3.26
CA VAL A 35 3.67 -11.37 3.78
C VAL A 35 4.41 -10.70 4.94
N ALA A 36 3.93 -9.54 5.41
CA ALA A 36 4.54 -8.82 6.51
C ALA A 36 4.56 -9.68 7.79
N THR A 37 5.75 -9.90 8.33
CA THR A 37 5.90 -10.54 9.65
C THR A 37 5.43 -9.55 10.72
N GLN A 38 4.52 -10.00 11.59
CA GLN A 38 3.91 -9.16 12.64
C GLN A 38 4.53 -9.48 14.00
N CYS A 39 4.65 -8.50 14.91
CA CYS A 39 4.99 -8.82 16.30
C CYS A 39 3.86 -9.67 16.90
N THR A 40 4.28 -10.75 17.56
CA THR A 40 3.44 -11.66 18.35
C THR A 40 3.54 -11.39 19.85
N CYS A 41 4.39 -10.43 20.22
CA CYS A 41 4.78 -10.04 21.55
C CYS A 41 3.77 -9.14 22.30
N SER A 42 2.90 -8.43 21.56
CA SER A 42 1.92 -7.50 22.12
C SER A 42 0.59 -7.59 21.35
N LYS A 43 -0.51 -7.35 22.07
CA LYS A 43 -1.88 -7.35 21.52
C LYS A 43 -2.27 -6.02 20.88
N ASP A 44 -1.61 -4.93 21.24
CA ASP A 44 -1.93 -3.57 20.79
C ASP A 44 -1.14 -3.15 19.54
N MET A 45 -0.50 -4.10 18.86
CA MET A 45 0.19 -3.86 17.60
C MET A 45 -0.80 -3.60 16.47
N VAL A 46 -0.45 -2.68 15.56
CA VAL A 46 -1.24 -2.41 14.36
C VAL A 46 -1.28 -3.65 13.48
N LYS A 47 -2.50 -4.15 13.24
CA LYS A 47 -2.78 -5.24 12.29
C LYS A 47 -3.90 -4.81 11.37
N ILE A 48 -3.63 -4.80 10.08
CA ILE A 48 -4.61 -4.43 9.06
C ILE A 48 -5.02 -5.71 8.33
N SER A 49 -6.33 -5.98 8.25
CA SER A 49 -6.82 -7.10 7.44
C SER A 49 -6.51 -6.85 5.97
N MET A 50 -5.80 -7.78 5.34
CA MET A 50 -5.46 -7.68 3.92
C MET A 50 -6.63 -8.07 3.00
N ASP A 51 -7.67 -8.73 3.53
CA ASP A 51 -8.82 -9.23 2.77
C ASP A 51 -9.49 -8.21 1.84
N PRO A 52 -9.89 -7.00 2.30
CA PRO A 52 -10.53 -6.02 1.43
C PRO A 52 -9.62 -5.56 0.28
N PHE A 53 -8.30 -5.53 0.49
CA PHE A 53 -7.35 -5.09 -0.52
C PHE A 53 -7.12 -6.17 -1.57
N VAL A 54 -6.92 -7.43 -1.15
CA VAL A 54 -6.75 -8.55 -2.10
C VAL A 54 -8.03 -8.76 -2.90
N ARG A 55 -9.20 -8.75 -2.25
CA ARG A 55 -10.48 -8.90 -2.93
C ARG A 55 -10.72 -7.83 -3.97
N ARG A 56 -10.34 -6.57 -3.69
CA ARG A 56 -10.63 -5.44 -4.58
C ARG A 56 -9.61 -5.24 -5.69
N PHE A 57 -8.32 -5.45 -5.40
CA PHE A 57 -7.21 -5.06 -6.29
C PHE A 57 -6.41 -6.26 -6.83
N GLN A 58 -6.65 -7.46 -6.32
CA GLN A 58 -6.05 -8.71 -6.81
C GLN A 58 -7.13 -9.82 -6.91
N PRO A 59 -8.30 -9.56 -7.54
CA PRO A 59 -9.43 -10.49 -7.53
C PRO A 59 -9.07 -11.88 -8.10
N ASP A 60 -8.24 -11.91 -9.14
CA ASP A 60 -7.79 -13.15 -9.79
C ASP A 60 -6.96 -14.04 -8.86
N ARG A 61 -6.30 -13.45 -7.86
CA ARG A 61 -5.48 -14.15 -6.86
C ARG A 61 -6.23 -14.43 -5.56
N TYR A 62 -7.41 -13.83 -5.37
CA TYR A 62 -8.12 -13.85 -4.09
C TYR A 62 -8.41 -15.28 -3.59
N GLN A 63 -8.93 -16.15 -4.46
CA GLN A 63 -9.24 -17.54 -4.12
C GLN A 63 -7.99 -18.35 -3.76
N ALA A 64 -6.89 -18.16 -4.49
CA ALA A 64 -5.63 -18.83 -4.19
C ALA A 64 -5.05 -18.33 -2.86
N TRP A 65 -5.16 -17.02 -2.58
CA TRP A 65 -4.64 -16.40 -1.38
C TRP A 65 -5.39 -16.82 -0.11
N THR A 66 -6.72 -16.86 -0.13
CA THR A 66 -7.52 -17.32 1.01
C THR A 66 -7.28 -18.79 1.35
N GLN A 67 -6.86 -19.61 0.37
CA GLN A 67 -6.44 -20.99 0.56
C GLN A 67 -4.96 -21.15 0.97
N GLY A 68 -4.20 -20.05 1.10
CA GLY A 68 -2.77 -20.08 1.41
C GLY A 68 -1.89 -20.60 0.26
N LYS A 69 -2.39 -20.62 -0.97
CA LYS A 69 -1.71 -21.17 -2.17
C LYS A 69 -1.13 -20.08 -3.09
N ASP A 70 -1.34 -18.82 -2.76
CA ASP A 70 -0.82 -17.70 -3.54
C ASP A 70 0.67 -17.47 -3.24
N SER A 71 1.53 -18.02 -4.09
CA SER A 71 2.97 -17.74 -4.05
C SER A 71 3.24 -16.33 -4.57
N CYS A 72 3.83 -15.48 -3.72
CA CYS A 72 4.10 -14.09 -4.05
C CYS A 72 5.58 -13.73 -3.82
N PRO A 73 6.49 -14.10 -4.73
CA PRO A 73 7.87 -13.62 -4.66
C PRO A 73 7.86 -12.09 -4.83
N LEU A 74 8.41 -11.38 -3.85
CA LEU A 74 8.56 -9.92 -3.91
C LEU A 74 9.87 -9.57 -4.61
N ASP A 75 9.77 -8.98 -5.80
CA ASP A 75 10.90 -8.28 -6.41
C ASP A 75 10.93 -6.82 -5.92
N HIS A 76 11.91 -6.53 -5.07
CA HIS A 76 12.09 -5.20 -4.48
C HIS A 76 12.58 -4.14 -5.47
N THR A 77 13.06 -4.53 -6.65
CA THR A 77 13.55 -3.61 -7.69
C THR A 77 12.42 -3.09 -8.58
N LEU A 78 11.26 -3.76 -8.58
CA LEU A 78 10.11 -3.33 -9.36
C LEU A 78 9.47 -2.07 -8.78
N ALA A 79 9.36 -1.05 -9.64
CA ALA A 79 8.63 0.16 -9.33
C ALA A 79 7.12 -0.08 -9.22
N THR A 80 6.43 0.76 -8.46
CA THR A 80 4.95 0.81 -8.52
C THR A 80 4.55 1.22 -9.93
N PRO A 81 3.58 0.53 -10.57
CA PRO A 81 3.06 0.94 -11.87
C PRO A 81 2.65 2.41 -11.86
N SER A 82 3.02 3.16 -12.90
CA SER A 82 2.70 4.60 -13.03
C SER A 82 1.19 4.85 -13.14
N THR A 83 0.41 3.83 -13.47
CA THR A 83 -1.04 3.91 -13.55
C THR A 83 -1.71 2.58 -13.21
N THR A 84 -2.96 2.65 -12.77
CA THR A 84 -3.83 1.49 -12.56
C THR A 84 -5.23 1.76 -13.10
N PRO A 85 -6.03 0.73 -13.41
CA PRO A 85 -7.41 0.91 -13.84
C PRO A 85 -8.25 1.75 -12.87
N GLU A 86 -8.01 1.61 -11.56
CA GLU A 86 -8.68 2.40 -10.53
C GLU A 86 -8.26 3.86 -10.55
N LEU A 87 -6.96 4.14 -10.74
CA LEU A 87 -6.46 5.51 -10.85
C LEU A 87 -7.05 6.19 -12.10
N GLN A 88 -7.07 5.49 -13.24
CA GLN A 88 -7.68 6.00 -14.47
C GLN A 88 -9.17 6.28 -14.30
N SER A 89 -9.91 5.35 -13.70
CA SER A 89 -11.34 5.52 -13.41
C SER A 89 -11.59 6.70 -12.48
N TRP A 90 -10.74 6.90 -11.47
CA TRP A 90 -10.83 8.05 -10.57
C TRP A 90 -10.55 9.37 -11.28
N LEU A 91 -9.49 9.44 -12.11
CA LEU A 91 -9.16 10.62 -12.91
C LEU A 91 -10.29 11.00 -13.86
N GLN A 92 -10.90 10.02 -14.54
CA GLN A 92 -12.05 10.22 -15.43
C GLN A 92 -13.27 10.79 -14.67
N ARG A 93 -13.61 10.23 -13.50
CA ARG A 93 -14.68 10.75 -12.65
C ARG A 93 -14.41 12.18 -12.20
N ARG A 94 -13.16 12.52 -11.89
CA ARG A 94 -12.77 13.86 -11.48
C ARG A 94 -12.90 14.87 -12.62
N ARG A 95 -12.48 14.50 -13.83
CA ARG A 95 -12.61 15.35 -15.04
C ARG A 95 -14.07 15.66 -15.37
N ARG A 96 -14.97 14.68 -15.23
CA ARG A 96 -16.42 14.86 -15.43
C ARG A 96 -17.09 15.83 -14.45
N LYS A 97 -16.45 16.12 -13.31
CA LYS A 97 -16.98 17.05 -12.30
C LYS A 97 -16.43 18.48 -12.44
N ALA A 98 -15.49 18.73 -13.34
CA ALA A 98 -15.05 20.10 -13.63
C ALA A 98 -16.18 20.82 -14.41
N PRO A 99 -16.63 22.02 -13.99
CA PRO A 99 -17.61 22.77 -14.75
C PRO A 99 -17.05 23.09 -16.14
N SER A 100 -17.86 22.97 -17.18
CA SER A 100 -17.53 23.56 -18.47
C SER A 100 -17.46 25.07 -18.28
N THR A 101 -16.25 25.64 -18.32
CA THR A 101 -16.05 27.08 -18.42
C THR A 101 -16.67 27.52 -19.74
N THR A 102 -17.80 28.21 -19.63
CA THR A 102 -18.42 29.02 -20.70
C THR A 102 -18.36 30.45 -20.23
#